data_AF-A0A6C0P070-F1
#
_entry.id   AF-A0A6C0P070-F1
#
_cell.length_a   1.000
_cell.length_b   1.000
_cell.length_c   1.000
_cell.angle_alpha   90.00
_cell.angle_beta   90.00
_cell.angle_gamma   90.00
#
_symmetry.space_group_name_H-M   'P 1'
#
loop_
_entity.id
_entity.type
_entity.pdbx_description
1 polymer ?
#
loop_
_entity_poly.entity_id
_entity_poly.type
_entity_poly.pdbx_seq_one_letter_code
_entity_poly.pdbx_strand_id
1 'polypeptide(L)'
;MLLIDLVFFLLELCALAAFCYWGFKLPGAAQWVRIAAGVGTPALVAVLWGTFVAPKASMPVSSLMRFAIQLVIFGTAAAALYDTGRHKLGTIFMLIAVVELVLSYSLKAKRKIR
;
A
#
# COMPACT_ATOMS: atom_id res chain seq x y z
N MET A 1 -8.79 -18.07 -2.75
CA MET A 1 -9.16 -16.66 -3.02
C MET A 1 -9.30 -15.91 -1.72
N LEU A 2 -10.26 -16.26 -0.86
CA LEU A 2 -10.49 -15.56 0.42
C LEU A 2 -9.23 -15.28 1.27
N LEU A 3 -8.31 -16.23 1.39
CA LEU A 3 -7.06 -16.03 2.16
C LEU A 3 -6.14 -14.94 1.57
N ILE A 4 -6.01 -14.92 0.24
CA ILE A 4 -5.18 -13.96 -0.51
C ILE A 4 -5.80 -12.57 -0.39
N ASP A 5 -7.11 -12.48 -0.63
CA ASP A 5 -7.85 -11.22 -0.49
C ASP A 5 -7.76 -10.68 0.96
N LEU A 6 -7.77 -11.55 1.97
CA LEU A 6 -7.60 -11.18 3.38
C LEU A 6 -6.19 -10.64 3.67
N VAL A 7 -5.14 -11.34 3.22
CA VAL A 7 -3.74 -10.90 3.39
C VAL A 7 -3.52 -9.56 2.69
N PHE A 8 -4.09 -9.39 1.50
CA PHE A 8 -4.02 -8.15 0.75
C PHE A 8 -4.69 -6.99 1.50
N PHE A 9 -5.85 -7.23 2.11
CA PHE A 9 -6.54 -6.25 2.96
C PHE A 9 -5.75 -5.89 4.23
N LEU A 10 -5.13 -6.88 4.88
CA LEU A 10 -4.23 -6.65 6.02
C LEU A 10 -3.03 -5.79 5.63
N LEU A 11 -2.43 -6.03 4.46
CA LEU A 11 -1.35 -5.20 3.93
C LEU A 11 -1.80 -3.78 3.64
N GLU A 12 -3.01 -3.59 3.11
CA GLU A 12 -3.61 -2.27 2.88
C GLU A 12 -3.75 -1.49 4.19
N LEU A 13 -4.30 -2.11 5.24
CA LEU A 13 -4.40 -1.49 6.57
C LEU A 13 -3.02 -1.17 7.18
N CYS A 14 -2.06 -2.09 7.05
CA CYS A 14 -0.68 -1.87 7.50
C CYS A 14 -0.01 -0.71 6.75
N ALA A 15 -0.26 -0.58 5.45
CA ALA A 15 0.27 0.53 4.64
C ALA A 15 -0.29 1.88 5.12
N LEU A 16 -1.61 1.96 5.33
CA LEU A 16 -2.24 3.16 5.85
C LEU A 16 -1.71 3.52 7.24
N ALA A 17 -1.58 2.53 8.14
CA ALA A 17 -1.00 2.72 9.46
C ALA A 17 0.46 3.20 9.38
N ALA A 18 1.27 2.66 8.46
CA ALA A 18 2.63 3.11 8.22
C ALA A 18 2.70 4.57 7.78
N PHE A 19 1.84 5.00 6.84
CA PHE A 19 1.78 6.40 6.40
C PHE A 19 1.32 7.34 7.51
N CYS A 20 0.28 6.97 8.26
CA CYS A 20 -0.15 7.71 9.45
C CYS A 20 1.02 7.89 10.41
N TYR A 21 1.66 6.78 10.76
CA TYR A 21 2.74 6.73 11.73
C TYR A 21 3.92 7.60 11.30
N TRP A 22 4.34 7.47 10.04
CA TRP A 22 5.40 8.28 9.46
C TRP A 22 5.07 9.77 9.50
N GLY A 23 3.89 10.16 9.03
CA GLY A 23 3.44 11.54 9.02
C GLY A 23 3.46 12.22 10.41
N PHE A 24 3.05 11.49 11.45
CA PHE A 24 3.13 12.00 12.82
C PHE A 24 4.54 12.02 13.40
N LYS A 25 5.51 11.33 12.81
CA LYS A 25 6.89 11.21 13.31
C LYS A 25 7.91 12.03 12.54
N LEU A 26 7.51 12.87 11.58
CA LEU A 26 8.41 13.80 10.90
C LEU A 26 9.18 14.66 11.93
N PRO A 27 10.51 14.49 12.04
CA PRO A 27 11.33 15.28 12.97
C PRO A 27 11.46 16.73 12.47
N GLY A 28 11.40 17.70 13.38
CA GLY A 28 11.55 19.13 13.07
C GLY A 28 10.36 19.78 12.35
N ALA A 29 9.32 19.03 12.00
CA ALA A 29 8.12 19.57 11.36
C ALA A 29 7.20 20.26 12.39
N ALA A 30 6.58 21.38 11.99
CA ALA A 30 5.55 22.05 12.77
C ALA A 30 4.34 21.12 13.02
N GLN A 31 3.62 21.33 14.13
CA GLN A 31 2.50 20.47 14.53
C GLN A 31 1.44 20.29 13.42
N TRP A 32 1.08 21.38 12.74
CA TRP A 32 0.12 21.33 11.63
C TRP A 32 0.62 20.50 10.44
N VAL A 33 1.92 20.56 10.13
CA VAL A 33 2.53 19.75 9.06
C VAL A 33 2.48 18.27 9.40
N ARG A 34 2.71 17.89 10.67
CA ARG A 34 2.64 16.50 11.12
C ARG A 34 1.21 15.95 11.03
N ILE A 35 0.21 16.76 11.39
CA ILE A 35 -1.21 16.38 11.24
C ILE A 35 -1.57 16.27 9.76
N ALA A 36 -1.18 17.26 8.95
CA ALA A 36 -1.45 17.26 7.52
C ALA A 36 -0.76 16.08 6.80
N ALA A 37 0.47 15.73 7.15
CA ALA A 37 1.16 14.56 6.59
C ALA A 37 0.55 13.25 7.12
N GLY A 38 0.28 13.16 8.42
CA GLY A 38 -0.26 11.97 9.08
C GLY A 38 -1.67 11.60 8.63
N VAL A 39 -2.50 12.58 8.25
CA VAL A 39 -3.86 12.34 7.76
C VAL A 39 -3.93 12.47 6.23
N GLY A 40 -3.23 13.44 5.65
CA GLY A 40 -3.24 13.69 4.21
C GLY A 40 -2.63 12.57 3.40
N THR A 41 -1.49 12.00 3.84
CA THR A 41 -0.86 10.89 3.12
C THR A 41 -1.76 9.66 3.01
N PRO A 42 -2.31 9.10 4.12
CA PRO A 42 -3.21 7.95 4.02
C PRO A 42 -4.52 8.29 3.30
N ALA A 43 -5.05 9.50 3.42
CA ALA A 43 -6.23 9.92 2.67
C ALA A 43 -5.97 9.94 1.16
N LEU A 44 -4.84 10.50 0.71
CA LEU A 44 -4.43 10.49 -0.69
C LEU A 44 -4.27 9.05 -1.22
N VAL A 45 -3.63 8.18 -0.43
CA VAL A 45 -3.47 6.76 -0.77
C VAL A 45 -4.82 6.08 -0.90
N ALA A 46 -5.75 6.30 0.03
CA ALA A 46 -7.09 5.74 -0.03
C ALA A 46 -7.87 6.20 -1.27
N VAL A 47 -7.76 7.48 -1.66
CA VAL A 47 -8.38 8.01 -2.88
C VAL A 47 -7.77 7.39 -4.13
N LEU A 48 -6.43 7.31 -4.22
CA LEU A 48 -5.75 6.66 -5.35
C LEU A 48 -6.14 5.19 -5.47
N TRP A 49 -6.25 4.51 -4.33
CA TRP A 49 -6.67 3.11 -4.27
C TRP A 49 -8.11 2.94 -4.74
N GLY A 50 -9.04 3.75 -4.23
CA GLY A 50 -10.44 3.78 -4.65
C GLY A 50 -10.62 4.09 -6.13
N THR A 51 -9.75 4.92 -6.70
CA THR A 51 -9.84 5.36 -8.08
C THR A 51 -9.33 4.31 -9.07
N PHE A 52 -8.17 3.69 -8.80
CA PHE A 52 -7.47 2.83 -9.77
C PHE A 52 -7.42 1.36 -9.39
N VAL A 53 -7.39 1.05 -8.10
CA VAL A 53 -7.07 -0.29 -7.59
C VAL A 53 -8.31 -1.02 -7.08
N ALA A 54 -9.33 -0.33 -6.59
CA ALA A 54 -10.50 -0.97 -6.00
C ALA A 54 -11.23 -1.94 -6.96
N PRO A 55 -11.94 -2.96 -6.45
CA PRO A 55 -12.78 -3.83 -7.28
C PRO A 55 -13.83 -3.05 -8.09
N LYS A 56 -14.33 -1.95 -7.52
CA LYS A 56 -15.22 -0.98 -8.16
C LYS A 56 -14.47 0.34 -8.46
N ALA A 57 -13.24 0.23 -8.97
CA ALA A 57 -12.44 1.38 -9.35
C ALA A 57 -13.20 2.28 -10.34
N SER A 58 -13.18 3.58 -10.09
CA SER A 58 -13.81 4.56 -10.99
C SER A 58 -13.11 4.60 -12.36
N MET A 59 -11.79 4.39 -12.37
CA MET A 59 -10.97 4.28 -13.57
C MET A 59 -10.26 2.92 -13.56
N PRO A 60 -10.89 1.86 -14.08
CA PRO A 60 -10.28 0.55 -14.11
C PRO A 60 -9.05 0.55 -15.04
N VAL A 61 -7.90 0.18 -14.49
CA VAL A 61 -6.65 0.08 -15.25
C VAL A 61 -6.32 -1.37 -15.61
N SER A 62 -5.40 -1.57 -16.55
CA SER A 62 -4.93 -2.90 -16.92
C SER A 62 -4.30 -3.63 -15.72
N SER A 63 -4.33 -4.97 -15.75
CA SER A 63 -3.80 -5.79 -14.64
C SER A 63 -2.33 -5.47 -14.30
N LEU A 64 -1.52 -5.15 -15.31
CA LEU A 64 -0.12 -4.80 -15.14
C LEU A 64 0.04 -3.41 -14.50
N MET A 65 -0.78 -2.43 -14.91
CA MET A 65 -0.76 -1.09 -14.34
C MET A 65 -1.23 -1.11 -12.88
N ARG A 66 -2.26 -1.91 -12.58
CA ARG A 66 -2.73 -2.12 -11.19
C ARG A 66 -1.62 -2.70 -10.31
N PHE A 67 -0.90 -3.70 -10.81
CA PHE A 67 0.26 -4.27 -10.11
C PHE A 67 1.34 -3.21 -9.84
N ALA A 68 1.68 -2.39 -10.85
CA ALA A 68 2.66 -1.32 -10.70
C ALA A 68 2.25 -0.30 -9.64
N ILE A 69 0.99 0.16 -9.65
CA ILE A 69 0.46 1.11 -8.65
C ILE A 69 0.53 0.51 -7.24
N GLN A 70 0.09 -0.75 -7.07
CA GLN A 70 0.13 -1.44 -5.78
C GLN A 70 1.58 -1.58 -5.26
N LEU A 71 2.53 -1.90 -6.15
CA LEU A 71 3.94 -2.00 -5.80
C LEU A 71 4.51 -0.65 -5.34
N VAL A 72 4.16 0.44 -6.02
CA VAL A 72 4.58 1.79 -5.62
C VAL A 72 4.00 2.19 -4.27
N ILE A 73 2.71 1.93 -4.03
CA ILE A 73 2.04 2.28 -2.77
C ILE A 73 2.64 1.49 -1.60
N PHE A 74 2.83 0.18 -1.74
CA PHE A 74 3.44 -0.61 -0.67
C PHE A 74 4.95 -0.34 -0.52
N GLY A 75 5.66 -0.09 -1.62
CA GLY A 75 7.06 0.30 -1.57
C GLY A 75 7.28 1.62 -0.83
N THR A 76 6.41 2.61 -1.06
CA THR A 76 6.46 3.89 -0.35
C THR A 76 6.03 3.75 1.12
N ALA A 77 5.08 2.87 1.45
CA ALA A 77 4.75 2.55 2.84
C ALA A 77 5.92 1.87 3.58
N ALA A 78 6.64 0.96 2.92
CA ALA A 78 7.85 0.36 3.46
C ALA A 78 8.93 1.43 3.68
N ALA A 79 9.16 2.32 2.70
CA ALA A 79 10.11 3.42 2.81
C ALA A 79 9.76 4.36 3.99
N ALA A 80 8.48 4.66 4.19
CA ALA A 80 8.00 5.43 5.33
C ALA A 80 8.34 4.75 6.68
N LEU A 81 8.17 3.43 6.79
CA LEU A 81 8.59 2.69 7.98
C LEU A 81 10.11 2.76 8.20
N TYR A 82 10.90 2.62 7.14
CA TYR A 82 12.36 2.73 7.19
C TYR A 82 12.80 4.09 7.71
N ASP A 83 12.22 5.18 7.19
CA ASP A 83 12.54 6.54 7.60
C ASP A 83 12.23 6.79 9.09
N THR A 84 11.19 6.16 9.63
CA THR A 84 10.92 6.22 11.09
C THR A 84 11.83 5.33 11.95
N GLY A 85 12.87 4.71 11.37
CA GLY A 85 13.81 3.82 12.05
C GLY A 85 13.35 2.37 12.20
N ARG A 86 12.16 2.01 11.68
CA ARG A 86 11.57 0.66 11.80
C ARG A 86 11.98 -0.27 10.66
N HIS A 87 13.28 -0.32 10.41
CA HIS A 87 13.88 -1.09 9.32
C HIS A 87 13.35 -2.52 9.26
N LYS A 88 13.37 -3.26 10.38
CA LYS A 88 12.87 -4.65 10.45
C LYS A 88 11.41 -4.78 10.00
N LEU A 89 10.51 -3.91 10.47
CA LEU A 89 9.09 -3.94 10.10
C LEU A 89 8.90 -3.56 8.63
N GLY A 90 9.63 -2.55 8.15
CA GLY A 90 9.62 -2.15 6.74
C GLY A 90 10.05 -3.28 5.81
N THR A 91 11.13 -4.00 6.15
CA THR A 91 11.60 -5.15 5.36
C THR A 91 10.57 -6.28 5.32
N ILE A 92 10.04 -6.67 6.49
CA ILE A 92 9.05 -7.75 6.59
C ILE A 92 7.79 -7.38 5.80
N PHE A 93 7.30 -6.15 5.95
CA PHE A 93 6.15 -5.65 5.22
C PHE A 93 6.37 -5.70 3.70
N MET A 94 7.52 -5.21 3.22
CA MET A 94 7.85 -5.22 1.79
C MET A 94 7.94 -6.64 1.23
N LEU A 95 8.56 -7.57 1.95
CA LEU A 95 8.66 -8.96 1.52
C LEU A 95 7.28 -9.61 1.38
N ILE A 96 6.41 -9.45 2.39
CA ILE A 96 5.04 -9.98 2.36
C ILE A 96 4.26 -9.34 1.22
N ALA A 97 4.37 -8.02 1.03
CA ALA A 97 3.69 -7.30 -0.03
C ALA A 97 4.09 -7.79 -1.43
N VAL A 98 5.38 -8.00 -1.69
CA VAL A 98 5.87 -8.51 -2.98
C VAL A 98 5.36 -9.93 -3.24
N VAL A 99 5.44 -10.82 -2.25
CA VAL A 99 4.94 -12.20 -2.38
C VAL A 99 3.45 -12.21 -2.72
N GLU A 100 2.67 -11.41 -1.99
CA GLU A 100 1.22 -11.33 -2.18
C GLU A 100 0.85 -10.75 -3.56
N LEU A 101 1.54 -9.69 -4.01
CA LEU A 101 1.34 -9.11 -5.33
C LEU A 101 1.61 -10.12 -6.46
N VAL A 102 2.74 -10.82 -6.37
CA VAL A 102 3.14 -11.82 -7.38
C VAL A 102 2.15 -12.99 -7.41
N LEU A 103 1.72 -13.46 -6.24
CA LEU A 103 0.75 -14.54 -6.13
C LEU A 103 -0.61 -14.13 -6.72
N SER A 104 -1.10 -12.95 -6.34
CA SER A 104 -2.37 -12.39 -6.84
C SER A 104 -2.35 -12.19 -8.36
N TYR A 105 -1.26 -11.65 -8.89
CA TYR A 105 -1.07 -11.47 -10.34
C TYR A 105 -1.04 -12.81 -11.08
N SER A 106 -0.25 -13.76 -10.60
CA SER A 106 -0.08 -15.08 -11.24
C SER A 106 -1.39 -15.88 -11.28
N LEU A 107 -2.17 -15.84 -10.19
CA LEU A 107 -3.46 -16.53 -10.12
C LEU A 107 -4.51 -15.89 -11.03
N LYS A 108 -4.58 -14.56 -11.10
CA LYS A 108 -5.48 -13.87 -12.03
C LYS A 108 -5.08 -14.10 -13.49
N ALA A 109 -3.78 -14.16 -13.78
CA ALA A 109 -3.28 -14.47 -15.11
C ALA A 109 -3.70 -15.89 -15.56
N LYS A 110 -3.52 -16.91 -14.71
CA LYS A 110 -3.96 -18.28 -15.02
C LYS A 110 -5.46 -18.38 -15.26
N ARG A 111 -6.26 -17.59 -14.54
CA ARG A 111 -7.73 -17.62 -14.66
C ARG A 111 -8.27 -17.00 -15.94
N LYS A 112 -7.52 -16.09 -16.59
CA LYS A 112 -7.93 -15.47 -17.86
C LYS A 112 -7.75 -16.42 -19.07
N ILE A 113 -6.95 -17.47 -18.92
CA ILE A 113 -6.59 -18.41 -19.99
C ILE A 113 -7.56 -19.61 -20.05
N ARG A 114 -8.35 -19.83 -18.99
CA ARG A 114 -9.32 -20.92 -18.87
C ARG A 114 -10.73 -20.41 -19.05
#